data_AF-A0A518CWS4-F1
#
_entry.id   AF-A0A518CWS4-F1
#
_cell.length_a   1.000
_cell.length_b   1.000
_cell.length_c   1.000
_cell.angle_alpha   90.00
_cell.angle_beta   90.00
_cell.angle_gamma   90.00
#
_symmetry.space_group_name_H-M   'P 1'
#
loop_
_entity.id
_entity.type
_entity.pdbx_description
1 polymer ?
#
loop_
_entity_poly.entity_id
_entity_poly.type
_entity_poly.pdbx_seq_one_letter_code
_entity_poly.pdbx_strand_id
1 'polypeptide(L)'
;MLRIAHVSIAVALLFPLAAAGPSVASTTTAITVPDDDGEDEAGPTDEEVEAAVAELEAVLEEGAFDEKVAALVKARAMQHEDMAKAVATAVKDDSKEVRIAAIDALGHIRVGAALKSLHGFAKKKALVEEEDQAVAIFKAIGRHGDTDSIKVLEDDLSGSSRTVAEARILALGKIRHEKSVEALIAIMNKSGKGKKGNVGQHMDEIRLALHVLTGADEGTNRKNWQSWWNDNKHDIEVDPDGPAELDGKLGRTWRRFWDEEEKATDGAEKEREDGDDDEGGDGGAPPARS
;
A
#
# COMPACT_ATOMS: atom_id res chain seq x y z
N MET A 1 9.21 52.78 -15.45
CA MET A 1 8.68 53.82 -14.53
C MET A 1 7.38 53.24 -13.99
N LEU A 2 7.31 52.71 -12.78
CA LEU A 2 7.33 53.40 -11.49
C LEU A 2 7.87 52.44 -10.42
N ARG A 3 8.80 52.92 -9.58
CA ARG A 3 9.32 52.23 -8.40
C ARG A 3 8.39 52.55 -7.22
N ILE A 4 7.97 51.55 -6.45
CA ILE A 4 7.43 51.75 -5.10
C ILE A 4 8.49 51.25 -4.12
N ALA A 5 8.89 52.15 -3.25
CA ALA A 5 9.95 52.04 -2.27
C ALA A 5 9.36 51.75 -0.89
N HIS A 6 10.05 50.86 -0.16
CA HIS A 6 10.31 50.82 1.29
C HIS A 6 9.16 50.98 2.28
N VAL A 7 9.09 50.09 3.29
CA VAL A 7 9.39 50.42 4.70
C VAL A 7 9.83 49.14 5.43
N SER A 8 11.06 49.16 5.96
CA SER A 8 11.56 48.24 6.98
C SER A 8 11.07 48.68 8.37
N ILE A 9 10.66 47.74 9.22
CA ILE A 9 10.47 47.99 10.65
C ILE A 9 11.31 46.99 11.43
N ALA A 10 12.40 47.50 11.99
CA ALA A 10 13.13 46.87 13.08
C ALA A 10 12.48 47.31 14.40
N VAL A 11 12.20 46.38 15.31
CA VAL A 11 11.87 46.70 16.71
C VAL A 11 12.89 46.02 17.60
N ALA A 12 13.67 46.86 18.25
CA ALA A 12 14.70 46.52 19.22
C ALA A 12 14.10 46.22 20.61
N LEU A 13 14.84 45.38 21.32
CA LEU A 13 14.70 44.96 22.72
C LEU A 13 14.47 46.13 23.69
N LEU A 14 13.59 45.93 24.68
CA LEU A 14 13.66 46.64 25.96
C LEU A 14 13.17 45.74 27.11
N PHE A 15 14.09 45.38 28.00
CA PHE A 15 13.85 44.82 29.33
C PHE A 15 13.15 45.85 30.23
N PRO A 16 12.38 45.41 31.25
CA PRO A 16 12.64 45.93 32.58
C PRO A 16 12.63 44.88 33.71
N LEU A 17 13.73 44.92 34.45
CA LEU A 17 13.92 44.91 35.91
C LEU A 17 12.74 44.50 36.84
N ALA A 18 12.98 43.37 37.52
CA ALA A 18 12.61 42.94 38.88
C ALA A 18 11.64 43.76 39.76
N ALA A 19 10.67 43.06 40.35
CA ALA A 19 10.13 43.34 41.68
C ALA A 19 9.84 42.01 42.43
N ALA A 20 10.32 41.94 43.67
CA ALA A 20 10.25 40.82 44.59
C ALA A 20 8.87 40.67 45.27
N GLY A 21 8.48 39.43 45.59
CA GLY A 21 7.32 39.08 46.42
C GLY A 21 7.33 37.58 46.76
N PRO A 22 6.74 37.15 47.89
CA PRO A 22 7.44 36.29 48.84
C PRO A 22 7.25 34.77 48.64
N SER A 23 8.32 34.08 49.04
CA SER A 23 8.43 32.67 49.35
C SER A 23 7.28 32.14 50.21
N VAL A 24 6.55 31.17 49.68
CA VAL A 24 5.81 30.17 50.46
C VAL A 24 6.41 28.80 50.18
N ALA A 25 7.04 28.25 51.22
CA ALA A 25 7.52 26.89 51.23
C ALA A 25 6.32 25.93 51.24
N SER A 26 6.26 25.04 50.25
CA SER A 26 5.44 23.83 50.30
C SER A 26 6.30 22.65 49.90
N THR A 27 6.71 21.91 50.92
CA THR A 27 6.98 20.47 51.00
C THR A 27 7.12 19.73 49.66
N THR A 28 8.36 19.42 49.31
CA THR A 28 8.73 18.32 48.41
C THR A 28 8.17 17.02 48.97
N THR A 29 7.06 16.54 48.41
CA THR A 29 6.78 15.11 48.35
C THR A 29 7.36 14.63 47.04
N ALA A 30 8.51 13.97 47.13
CA ALA A 30 9.07 13.22 46.03
C ALA A 30 8.10 12.08 45.71
N ILE A 31 7.26 12.28 44.69
CA ILE A 31 6.70 11.16 43.94
C ILE A 31 7.85 10.69 43.07
N THR A 32 8.51 9.63 43.52
CA THR A 32 9.28 8.75 42.65
C THR A 32 8.27 8.19 41.65
N VAL A 33 8.17 8.84 40.50
CA VAL A 33 7.68 8.20 39.28
C VAL A 33 8.64 7.03 39.08
N PRO A 34 8.18 5.77 39.19
CA PRO A 34 9.01 4.67 38.76
C PRO A 34 9.30 4.94 37.28
N ASP A 35 10.59 4.97 36.95
CA ASP A 35 11.05 4.82 35.58
C ASP A 35 10.33 3.59 35.01
N ASP A 36 9.27 3.85 34.25
CA ASP A 36 8.63 2.89 33.37
C ASP A 36 9.62 2.75 32.23
N ASP A 37 10.65 1.93 32.50
CA ASP A 37 11.58 1.41 31.52
C ASP A 37 10.72 0.69 30.51
N GLY A 38 10.30 1.43 29.48
CA GLY A 38 9.61 0.89 28.33
C GLY A 38 10.40 -0.32 27.89
N GLU A 39 9.78 -1.48 28.02
CA GLU A 39 10.29 -2.72 27.47
C GLU A 39 10.52 -2.43 25.98
N ASP A 40 11.78 -2.14 25.62
CA ASP A 40 12.26 -2.25 24.27
C ASP A 40 11.85 -3.67 23.85
N GLU A 41 10.79 -3.79 23.05
CA GLU A 41 10.29 -5.02 22.46
C GLU A 41 11.48 -5.67 21.73
N ALA A 42 12.23 -6.49 22.46
CA ALA A 42 13.36 -7.22 21.94
C ALA A 42 12.81 -8.05 20.79
N GLY A 43 13.32 -7.80 19.59
CA GLY A 43 12.95 -8.57 18.41
C GLY A 43 13.06 -10.07 18.69
N PRO A 44 12.38 -10.92 17.91
CA PRO A 44 12.32 -12.35 18.17
C PRO A 44 13.73 -12.90 18.37
N THR A 45 13.92 -13.62 19.47
CA THR A 45 15.21 -14.19 19.84
C THR A 45 15.65 -15.20 18.79
N ASP A 46 16.95 -15.43 18.66
CA ASP A 46 17.50 -16.41 17.70
C ASP A 46 16.87 -17.81 17.91
N GLU A 47 16.62 -18.21 19.17
CA GLU A 47 15.96 -19.47 19.52
C GLU A 47 14.49 -19.51 19.04
N GLU A 48 13.74 -18.42 19.15
CA GLU A 48 12.36 -18.33 18.66
C GLU A 48 12.30 -18.36 17.13
N VAL A 49 13.24 -17.70 16.46
CA VAL A 49 13.37 -17.74 15.00
C VAL A 49 13.72 -19.15 14.54
N GLU A 50 14.71 -19.79 15.14
CA GLU A 50 15.10 -21.16 14.80
C GLU A 50 13.93 -22.13 15.01
N ALA A 51 13.22 -22.03 16.13
CA ALA A 51 12.05 -22.85 16.41
C ALA A 51 10.93 -22.63 15.39
N ALA A 52 10.63 -21.38 15.02
CA ALA A 52 9.60 -21.05 14.05
C ALA A 52 9.97 -21.49 12.62
N VAL A 53 11.25 -21.38 12.25
CA VAL A 53 11.76 -21.90 10.97
C VAL A 53 11.64 -23.42 10.93
N ALA A 54 12.05 -24.11 11.98
CA ALA A 54 11.93 -25.57 12.07
C ALA A 54 10.46 -26.04 12.02
N GLU A 55 9.54 -25.34 12.69
CA GLU A 55 8.11 -25.61 12.61
C GLU A 55 7.60 -25.44 11.17
N LEU A 56 7.96 -24.33 10.50
CA LEU A 56 7.56 -24.07 9.12
C LEU A 56 8.09 -25.15 8.17
N GLU A 57 9.38 -25.50 8.26
CA GLU A 57 10.00 -26.51 7.39
C GLU A 57 9.34 -27.88 7.55
N ALA A 58 9.07 -28.31 8.79
CA ALA A 58 8.39 -29.57 9.06
C ALA A 58 6.97 -29.61 8.45
N VAL A 59 6.20 -28.52 8.59
CA VAL A 59 4.85 -28.42 8.00
C VAL A 59 4.91 -28.37 6.47
N LEU A 60 5.91 -27.71 5.88
CA LEU A 60 6.07 -27.68 4.42
C LEU A 60 6.44 -29.05 3.84
N GLU A 61 7.14 -29.89 4.58
CA GLU A 61 7.50 -31.25 4.14
C GLU A 61 6.36 -32.26 4.31
N GLU A 62 5.76 -32.34 5.50
CA GLU A 62 4.82 -33.41 5.85
C GLU A 62 3.36 -32.95 5.96
N GLY A 63 3.11 -31.64 6.07
CA GLY A 63 1.80 -31.08 6.36
C GLY A 63 0.81 -31.18 5.21
N ALA A 64 -0.48 -31.20 5.55
CA ALA A 64 -1.55 -31.10 4.57
C ALA A 64 -1.59 -29.73 3.90
N PHE A 65 -2.28 -29.63 2.75
CA PHE A 65 -2.41 -28.37 2.00
C PHE A 65 -2.82 -27.18 2.89
N ASP A 66 -3.86 -27.32 3.70
CA ASP A 66 -4.37 -26.24 4.55
C ASP A 66 -3.37 -25.85 5.66
N GLU A 67 -2.63 -26.82 6.19
CA GLU A 67 -1.61 -26.61 7.22
C GLU A 67 -0.42 -25.83 6.66
N LYS A 68 0.03 -26.17 5.43
CA LYS A 68 1.08 -25.44 4.72
C LYS A 68 0.69 -23.98 4.52
N VAL A 69 -0.53 -23.72 4.05
CA VAL A 69 -1.02 -22.35 3.85
C VAL A 69 -1.10 -21.60 5.19
N ALA A 70 -1.62 -22.23 6.25
CA ALA A 70 -1.68 -21.62 7.57
C ALA A 70 -0.29 -21.27 8.13
N ALA A 71 0.69 -22.16 7.98
CA ALA A 71 2.07 -21.91 8.41
C ALA A 71 2.69 -20.74 7.65
N LEU A 72 2.48 -20.65 6.33
CA LEU A 72 2.95 -19.52 5.52
C LEU A 72 2.27 -18.19 5.89
N VAL A 73 0.99 -18.22 6.31
CA VAL A 73 0.30 -17.04 6.85
C VAL A 73 0.90 -16.61 8.19
N LYS A 74 1.17 -17.56 9.09
CA LYS A 74 1.83 -17.30 10.39
C LYS A 74 3.24 -16.70 10.20
N ALA A 75 4.01 -17.20 9.23
CA ALA A 75 5.36 -16.74 8.92
C ALA A 75 5.45 -15.24 8.58
N ARG A 76 4.35 -14.61 8.13
CA ARG A 76 4.30 -13.17 7.79
C ARG A 76 4.64 -12.26 8.96
N ALA A 77 4.33 -12.68 10.18
CA ALA A 77 4.58 -11.89 11.39
C ALA A 77 6.08 -11.84 11.75
N MET A 78 6.88 -12.79 11.27
CA MET A 78 8.29 -12.89 11.62
C MET A 78 9.18 -12.18 10.60
N GLN A 79 9.60 -10.97 10.95
CA GLN A 79 10.44 -10.08 10.13
C GLN A 79 11.93 -10.47 10.23
N HIS A 80 12.26 -11.70 9.82
CA HIS A 80 13.63 -12.24 9.91
C HIS A 80 14.15 -12.81 8.59
N GLU A 81 15.46 -12.71 8.36
CA GLU A 81 16.11 -13.19 7.13
C GLU A 81 15.95 -14.71 6.97
N ASP A 82 16.12 -15.49 8.03
CA ASP A 82 16.04 -16.94 7.94
C ASP A 82 14.60 -17.43 7.74
N MET A 83 13.61 -16.74 8.33
CA MET A 83 12.21 -16.99 7.99
C MET A 83 11.93 -16.70 6.51
N ALA A 84 12.45 -15.59 5.96
CA ALA A 84 12.32 -15.29 4.53
C ALA A 84 12.96 -16.37 3.65
N LYS A 85 14.12 -16.92 4.04
CA LYS A 85 14.76 -18.04 3.32
C LYS A 85 13.92 -19.31 3.39
N ALA A 86 13.39 -19.65 4.55
CA ALA A 86 12.55 -20.83 4.75
C ALA A 86 11.27 -20.73 3.89
N VAL A 87 10.54 -19.61 3.96
CA VAL A 87 9.35 -19.35 3.13
C VAL A 87 9.67 -19.42 1.64
N ALA A 88 10.84 -18.94 1.20
CA ALA A 88 11.25 -18.98 -0.20
C ALA A 88 11.41 -20.40 -0.77
N THR A 89 11.55 -21.43 0.07
CA THR A 89 11.62 -22.83 -0.38
C THR A 89 10.27 -23.35 -0.90
N ALA A 90 9.15 -22.90 -0.29
CA ALA A 90 7.79 -23.30 -0.62
C ALA A 90 7.31 -22.83 -2.01
N VAL A 91 8.05 -21.95 -2.69
CA VAL A 91 7.78 -21.55 -4.08
C VAL A 91 7.97 -22.72 -5.07
N LYS A 92 8.55 -23.83 -4.63
CA LYS A 92 8.70 -25.06 -5.42
C LYS A 92 7.67 -26.15 -5.07
N ASP A 93 6.70 -25.85 -4.21
CA ASP A 93 5.67 -26.82 -3.83
C ASP A 93 4.82 -27.25 -5.03
N ASP A 94 4.35 -28.50 -5.01
CA ASP A 94 3.52 -29.07 -6.06
C ASP A 94 2.16 -28.36 -6.16
N SER A 95 1.60 -27.91 -5.03
CA SER A 95 0.37 -27.11 -4.98
C SER A 95 0.63 -25.67 -5.39
N LYS A 96 -0.11 -25.22 -6.41
CA LYS A 96 -0.08 -23.84 -6.89
C LYS A 96 -0.46 -22.84 -5.80
N GLU A 97 -1.46 -23.17 -5.01
CA GLU A 97 -1.97 -22.34 -3.94
C GLU A 97 -0.95 -22.18 -2.82
N VAL A 98 -0.17 -23.22 -2.50
CA VAL A 98 0.97 -23.13 -1.56
C VAL A 98 2.07 -22.23 -2.14
N ARG A 99 2.43 -22.38 -3.42
CA ARG A 99 3.40 -21.50 -4.09
C ARG A 99 2.98 -20.03 -4.01
N ILE A 100 1.72 -19.73 -4.30
CA ILE A 100 1.17 -18.37 -4.22
C ILE A 100 1.18 -17.86 -2.77
N ALA A 101 0.79 -18.68 -1.79
CA ALA A 101 0.82 -18.32 -0.38
C ALA A 101 2.24 -17.99 0.10
N ALA A 102 3.25 -18.72 -0.38
CA ALA A 102 4.65 -18.46 -0.07
C ALA A 102 5.13 -17.13 -0.65
N ILE A 103 4.80 -16.84 -1.91
CA ILE A 103 5.11 -15.56 -2.55
C ILE A 103 4.41 -14.40 -1.84
N ASP A 104 3.13 -14.58 -1.49
CA ASP A 104 2.35 -13.59 -0.75
C ASP A 104 2.99 -13.31 0.62
N ALA A 105 3.39 -14.36 1.34
CA ALA A 105 4.09 -14.24 2.61
C ALA A 105 5.42 -13.47 2.49
N LEU A 106 6.24 -13.75 1.47
CA LEU A 106 7.45 -12.96 1.19
C LEU A 106 7.17 -11.48 0.89
N GLY A 107 5.98 -11.14 0.39
CA GLY A 107 5.56 -9.75 0.21
C GLY A 107 5.25 -9.03 1.53
N HIS A 108 4.89 -9.77 2.58
CA HIS A 108 4.63 -9.25 3.92
C HIS A 108 5.86 -9.28 4.84
N ILE A 109 6.84 -10.15 4.57
CA ILE A 109 8.13 -10.14 5.26
C ILE A 109 9.01 -9.06 4.63
N ARG A 110 9.07 -7.88 5.24
CA ARG A 110 9.72 -6.65 4.79
C ARG A 110 11.23 -6.61 5.06
N VAL A 111 11.89 -7.77 4.90
CA VAL A 111 13.36 -7.88 5.00
C VAL A 111 13.99 -7.93 3.60
N GLY A 112 15.20 -7.37 3.46
CA GLY A 112 15.89 -7.32 2.16
C GLY A 112 16.12 -8.70 1.53
N ALA A 113 16.28 -9.76 2.34
CA ALA A 113 16.41 -11.12 1.85
C ALA A 113 15.14 -11.64 1.14
N ALA A 114 13.94 -11.25 1.60
CA ALA A 114 12.69 -11.60 0.94
C ALA A 114 12.59 -10.91 -0.44
N LEU A 115 12.92 -9.61 -0.51
CA LEU A 115 12.92 -8.88 -1.77
C LEU A 115 13.94 -9.46 -2.77
N LYS A 116 15.14 -9.80 -2.31
CA LYS A 116 16.17 -10.44 -3.13
C LYS A 116 15.69 -11.77 -3.72
N SER A 117 14.97 -12.58 -2.92
CA SER A 117 14.34 -13.82 -3.39
C SER A 117 13.28 -13.54 -4.46
N LEU A 118 12.39 -12.57 -4.23
CA LEU A 118 11.35 -12.16 -5.19
C LEU A 118 11.93 -11.65 -6.52
N HIS A 119 12.98 -10.81 -6.48
CA HIS A 119 13.72 -10.40 -7.69
C HIS A 119 14.35 -11.59 -8.41
N GLY A 120 14.87 -12.56 -7.66
CA GLY A 120 15.38 -13.81 -8.21
C GLY A 120 14.29 -14.64 -8.90
N PHE A 121 13.06 -14.64 -8.36
CA PHE A 121 11.92 -15.34 -8.94
C PHE A 121 11.42 -14.67 -10.22
N ALA A 122 11.30 -13.34 -10.22
CA ALA A 122 10.88 -12.58 -11.39
C ALA A 122 11.78 -12.80 -12.63
N LYS A 123 13.06 -13.16 -12.42
CA LYS A 123 14.03 -13.44 -13.51
C LYS A 123 13.99 -14.89 -14.02
N LYS A 124 13.33 -15.80 -13.29
CA LYS A 124 13.26 -17.22 -13.65
C LYS A 124 12.01 -17.47 -14.48
N LYS A 125 12.19 -17.74 -15.78
CA LYS A 125 11.08 -18.01 -16.71
C LYS A 125 10.05 -19.01 -16.17
N ALA A 126 10.50 -20.12 -15.60
CA ALA A 126 9.62 -21.15 -15.05
C ALA A 126 8.72 -20.66 -13.90
N LEU A 127 9.13 -19.62 -13.16
CA LEU A 127 8.33 -19.07 -12.07
C LEU A 127 7.38 -17.95 -12.51
N VAL A 128 7.56 -17.41 -13.70
CA VAL A 128 6.72 -16.36 -14.28
C VAL A 128 5.92 -16.84 -15.50
N GLU A 129 5.96 -18.13 -15.80
CA GLU A 129 5.20 -18.75 -16.89
C GLU A 129 3.72 -18.90 -16.53
N GLU A 130 3.42 -19.29 -15.29
CA GLU A 130 2.05 -19.31 -14.78
C GLU A 130 1.60 -17.90 -14.39
N GLU A 131 0.48 -17.45 -14.99
CA GLU A 131 -0.04 -16.10 -14.81
C GLU A 131 -0.28 -15.72 -13.34
N ASP A 132 -1.00 -16.55 -12.58
CA ASP A 132 -1.33 -16.25 -11.18
C ASP A 132 -0.09 -16.15 -10.29
N GLN A 133 0.92 -16.99 -10.56
CA GLN A 133 2.17 -16.97 -9.84
C GLN A 133 3.00 -15.73 -10.18
N ALA A 134 3.06 -15.36 -11.47
CA ALA A 134 3.71 -14.13 -11.90
C ALA A 134 3.05 -12.88 -11.28
N VAL A 135 1.71 -12.83 -11.27
CA VAL A 135 0.94 -11.77 -10.61
C VAL A 135 1.28 -11.70 -9.12
N ALA A 136 1.32 -12.83 -8.41
CA ALA A 136 1.70 -12.87 -7.00
C ALA A 136 3.12 -12.33 -6.79
N ILE A 137 4.09 -12.70 -7.63
CA ILE A 137 5.48 -12.21 -7.53
C ILE A 137 5.52 -10.69 -7.67
N PHE A 138 4.87 -10.13 -8.69
CA PHE A 138 4.91 -8.68 -8.92
C PHE A 138 4.11 -7.88 -7.89
N LYS A 139 2.99 -8.42 -7.37
CA LYS A 139 2.30 -7.86 -6.20
C LYS A 139 3.22 -7.84 -4.98
N ALA A 140 3.87 -8.96 -4.65
CA ALA A 140 4.78 -9.04 -3.52
C ALA A 140 5.96 -8.05 -3.64
N ILE A 141 6.57 -7.94 -4.82
CA ILE A 141 7.61 -6.93 -5.11
C ILE A 141 7.08 -5.50 -4.90
N GLY A 142 5.88 -5.20 -5.40
CA GLY A 142 5.25 -3.90 -5.22
C GLY A 142 4.97 -3.57 -3.75
N ARG A 143 4.54 -4.56 -2.94
CA ARG A 143 4.32 -4.36 -1.50
C ARG A 143 5.59 -3.90 -0.80
N HIS A 144 6.76 -4.46 -1.14
CA HIS A 144 8.05 -4.02 -0.57
C HIS A 144 8.34 -2.54 -0.80
N GLY A 145 7.77 -1.93 -1.85
CA GLY A 145 7.88 -0.49 -2.11
C GLY A 145 9.31 -0.01 -2.40
N ASP A 146 10.25 -0.91 -2.64
CA ASP A 146 11.67 -0.58 -2.78
C ASP A 146 11.99 -0.14 -4.22
N THR A 147 12.66 1.01 -4.34
CA THR A 147 13.10 1.61 -5.61
C THR A 147 14.02 0.70 -6.44
N ASP A 148 14.74 -0.23 -5.82
CA ASP A 148 15.57 -1.21 -6.52
C ASP A 148 14.74 -2.17 -7.39
N SER A 149 13.44 -2.26 -7.14
CA SER A 149 12.50 -3.09 -7.90
C SER A 149 12.07 -2.47 -9.22
N ILE A 150 12.26 -1.16 -9.43
CA ILE A 150 11.75 -0.45 -10.62
C ILE A 150 12.24 -1.11 -11.91
N LYS A 151 13.53 -1.46 -11.99
CA LYS A 151 14.10 -2.13 -13.18
C LYS A 151 13.50 -3.51 -13.44
N VAL A 152 13.15 -4.24 -12.38
CA VAL A 152 12.51 -5.56 -12.49
C VAL A 152 11.06 -5.41 -12.98
N LEU A 153 10.38 -4.32 -12.62
CA LEU A 153 9.00 -4.06 -13.01
C LEU A 153 8.86 -3.40 -14.39
N GLU A 154 9.88 -2.67 -14.86
CA GLU A 154 9.88 -1.99 -16.18
C GLU A 154 10.34 -2.90 -17.35
N ASP A 155 10.87 -4.10 -17.07
CA ASP A 155 11.29 -5.05 -18.11
C ASP A 155 10.16 -5.36 -19.12
N ASP A 156 10.49 -5.82 -20.32
CA ASP A 156 9.56 -5.82 -21.46
C ASP A 156 8.16 -6.43 -21.18
N LEU A 157 7.13 -5.58 -21.16
CA LEU A 157 5.73 -5.97 -20.96
C LEU A 157 5.11 -6.64 -22.20
N SER A 158 5.77 -6.59 -23.36
CA SER A 158 5.20 -7.08 -24.62
C SER A 158 4.99 -8.60 -24.67
N GLY A 159 5.76 -9.36 -23.87
CA GLY A 159 5.63 -10.81 -23.72
C GLY A 159 4.76 -11.25 -22.54
N SER A 160 4.26 -10.32 -21.73
CA SER A 160 3.44 -10.61 -20.56
C SER A 160 1.96 -10.68 -20.91
N SER A 161 1.19 -11.47 -20.15
CA SER A 161 -0.27 -11.41 -20.22
C SER A 161 -0.78 -10.07 -19.69
N ARG A 162 -2.06 -9.80 -19.94
CA ARG A 162 -2.71 -8.56 -19.51
C ARG A 162 -2.61 -8.36 -18.00
N THR A 163 -2.95 -9.39 -17.22
CA THR A 163 -2.97 -9.39 -15.75
C THR A 163 -1.57 -9.22 -15.16
N VAL A 164 -0.57 -9.88 -15.76
CA VAL A 164 0.83 -9.74 -15.32
C VAL A 164 1.35 -8.33 -15.55
N ALA A 165 1.04 -7.73 -16.71
CA ALA A 165 1.45 -6.36 -17.00
C ALA A 165 0.71 -5.33 -16.11
N GLU A 166 -0.57 -5.55 -15.81
CA GLU A 166 -1.30 -4.78 -14.78
C GLU A 166 -0.57 -4.83 -13.43
N ALA A 167 -0.19 -6.03 -12.95
CA ALA A 167 0.48 -6.17 -11.67
C ALA A 167 1.81 -5.40 -11.61
N ARG A 168 2.58 -5.40 -12.71
CA ARG A 168 3.85 -4.67 -12.80
C ARG A 168 3.65 -3.16 -12.80
N ILE A 169 2.65 -2.67 -13.53
CA ILE A 169 2.31 -1.24 -13.59
C ILE A 169 1.83 -0.73 -12.23
N LEU A 170 0.92 -1.46 -11.57
CA LEU A 170 0.42 -1.05 -10.25
C LEU A 170 1.50 -1.17 -9.17
N ALA A 171 2.39 -2.16 -9.26
CA ALA A 171 3.56 -2.27 -8.38
C ALA A 171 4.51 -1.07 -8.52
N LEU A 172 4.71 -0.52 -9.73
CA LEU A 172 5.46 0.74 -9.91
C LEU A 172 4.77 1.90 -9.16
N GLY A 173 3.43 1.97 -9.22
CA GLY A 173 2.64 2.91 -8.42
C GLY A 173 2.84 2.75 -6.90
N LYS A 174 3.05 1.51 -6.41
CA LYS A 174 3.22 1.20 -4.99
C LYS A 174 4.61 1.53 -4.43
N ILE A 175 5.63 1.67 -5.30
CA ILE A 175 7.01 2.02 -4.89
C ILE A 175 7.15 3.49 -4.45
N ARG A 176 6.22 4.38 -4.84
CA ARG A 176 6.18 5.79 -4.36
C ARG A 176 7.51 6.53 -4.51
N HIS A 177 8.04 6.55 -5.74
CA HIS A 177 9.26 7.27 -6.07
C HIS A 177 9.16 7.92 -7.45
N GLU A 178 9.84 9.06 -7.66
CA GLU A 178 9.83 9.80 -8.94
C GLU A 178 10.22 8.92 -10.14
N LYS A 179 11.25 8.09 -9.98
CA LYS A 179 11.65 7.07 -10.97
C LYS A 179 10.53 6.10 -11.38
N SER A 180 9.52 5.87 -10.53
CA SER A 180 8.33 5.09 -10.94
C SER A 180 7.47 5.88 -11.92
N VAL A 181 7.35 7.19 -11.75
CA VAL A 181 6.67 8.08 -12.72
C VAL A 181 7.40 8.02 -14.06
N GLU A 182 8.73 8.15 -14.06
CA GLU A 182 9.55 8.01 -15.27
C GLU A 182 9.34 6.66 -15.97
N ALA A 183 9.35 5.56 -15.20
CA ALA A 183 9.14 4.21 -15.71
C ALA A 183 7.73 4.05 -16.34
N LEU A 184 6.69 4.58 -15.70
CA LEU A 184 5.32 4.54 -16.22
C LEU A 184 5.17 5.35 -17.51
N ILE A 185 5.78 6.54 -17.59
CA ILE A 185 5.83 7.37 -18.81
C ILE A 185 6.62 6.64 -19.92
N ALA A 186 7.71 5.95 -19.58
CA ALA A 186 8.47 5.16 -20.54
C ALA A 186 7.65 3.97 -21.07
N ILE A 187 6.94 3.24 -20.20
CA ILE A 187 6.04 2.14 -20.56
C ILE A 187 4.94 2.62 -21.52
N MET A 188 4.29 3.75 -21.18
CA MET A 188 3.27 4.39 -22.01
C MET A 188 3.79 4.71 -23.43
N ASN A 189 5.05 5.14 -23.54
CA ASN A 189 5.68 5.55 -24.80
C ASN A 189 6.26 4.39 -25.63
N LYS A 190 6.85 3.37 -24.98
CA LYS A 190 7.50 2.23 -25.67
C LYS A 190 6.53 1.46 -26.54
N SER A 191 5.31 1.24 -26.07
CA SER A 191 4.31 0.47 -26.81
C SER A 191 3.62 1.30 -27.93
N GLY A 192 4.08 2.52 -28.22
CA GLY A 192 3.62 3.34 -29.37
C GLY A 192 4.32 3.09 -30.73
N LYS A 193 5.43 2.34 -30.78
CA LYS A 193 6.32 2.28 -31.97
C LYS A 193 6.08 1.09 -32.93
N GLY A 194 5.06 0.26 -32.72
CA GLY A 194 4.75 -0.89 -33.60
C GLY A 194 3.26 -1.07 -33.90
N LYS A 195 2.93 -1.64 -35.06
CA LYS A 195 1.55 -1.97 -35.51
C LYS A 195 0.79 -3.00 -34.63
N LYS A 196 1.33 -3.36 -33.45
CA LYS A 196 0.76 -4.30 -32.47
C LYS A 196 0.94 -3.82 -31.01
N GLY A 197 1.24 -2.53 -30.82
CA GLY A 197 1.50 -1.96 -29.51
C GLY A 197 0.21 -1.71 -28.73
N ASN A 198 -0.15 -2.66 -27.89
CA ASN A 198 -1.35 -2.65 -27.06
C ASN A 198 -1.19 -1.69 -25.85
N VAL A 199 -0.73 -0.44 -26.03
CA VAL A 199 -0.70 0.55 -24.92
C VAL A 199 -2.13 0.85 -24.47
N GLY A 200 -3.05 0.94 -25.43
CA GLY A 200 -4.43 1.34 -25.17
C GLY A 200 -5.11 0.46 -24.13
N GLN A 201 -4.78 -0.83 -24.08
CA GLN A 201 -5.28 -1.68 -23.01
C GLN A 201 -4.74 -1.19 -21.65
N HIS A 202 -3.44 -0.90 -21.48
CA HIS A 202 -2.84 -0.61 -20.14
C HIS A 202 -3.05 0.81 -19.63
N MET A 203 -3.78 1.66 -20.35
CA MET A 203 -3.91 3.06 -19.97
C MET A 203 -4.72 3.27 -18.70
N ASP A 204 -5.65 2.38 -18.36
CA ASP A 204 -6.40 2.48 -17.11
C ASP A 204 -5.48 2.29 -15.89
N GLU A 205 -4.59 1.30 -15.94
CA GLU A 205 -3.62 1.01 -14.88
C GLU A 205 -2.51 2.07 -14.84
N ILE A 206 -2.04 2.54 -16.00
CA ILE A 206 -1.04 3.61 -16.07
C ILE A 206 -1.62 4.90 -15.50
N ARG A 207 -2.86 5.26 -15.86
CA ARG A 207 -3.58 6.40 -15.28
C ARG A 207 -3.68 6.25 -13.78
N LEU A 208 -4.13 5.09 -13.29
CA LEU A 208 -4.28 4.84 -11.86
C LEU A 208 -2.94 4.98 -11.12
N ALA A 209 -1.87 4.34 -11.60
CA ALA A 209 -0.56 4.39 -10.98
C ALA A 209 0.04 5.81 -11.00
N LEU A 210 -0.10 6.56 -12.09
CA LEU A 210 0.35 7.95 -12.17
C LEU A 210 -0.47 8.86 -11.25
N HIS A 211 -1.78 8.66 -11.17
CA HIS A 211 -2.64 9.41 -10.26
C HIS A 211 -2.27 9.16 -8.80
N VAL A 212 -2.02 7.90 -8.42
CA VAL A 212 -1.50 7.53 -7.09
C VAL A 212 -0.20 8.26 -6.75
N LEU A 213 0.72 8.35 -7.71
CA LEU A 213 2.05 8.90 -7.49
C LEU A 213 2.08 10.43 -7.49
N THR A 214 1.21 11.07 -8.26
CA THR A 214 1.35 12.49 -8.62
C THR A 214 0.14 13.35 -8.24
N GLY A 215 -0.99 12.73 -7.89
CA GLY A 215 -2.28 13.40 -7.70
C GLY A 215 -2.91 13.95 -8.99
N ALA A 216 -2.17 14.03 -10.10
CA ALA A 216 -2.70 14.47 -11.38
C ALA A 216 -3.58 13.39 -12.03
N ASP A 217 -4.60 13.79 -12.78
CA ASP A 217 -5.42 12.87 -13.57
C ASP A 217 -5.68 13.42 -14.98
N GLU A 218 -4.83 13.00 -15.91
CA GLU A 218 -4.94 13.35 -17.33
C GLU A 218 -5.80 12.34 -18.13
N GLY A 219 -6.54 11.48 -17.42
CA GLY A 219 -7.38 10.45 -18.03
C GLY A 219 -6.56 9.33 -18.67
N THR A 220 -7.13 8.67 -19.68
CA THR A 220 -6.47 7.59 -20.45
C THR A 220 -5.77 8.10 -21.72
N ASN A 221 -5.68 9.42 -21.88
CA ASN A 221 -5.07 10.04 -23.07
C ASN A 221 -3.56 10.19 -22.91
N ARG A 222 -2.81 9.41 -23.68
CA ARG A 222 -1.34 9.43 -23.69
C ARG A 222 -0.72 10.79 -23.98
N LYS A 223 -1.34 11.58 -24.88
CA LYS A 223 -0.80 12.89 -25.26
C LYS A 223 -0.92 13.88 -24.10
N ASN A 224 -2.01 13.80 -23.33
CA ASN A 224 -2.22 14.65 -22.17
C ASN A 224 -1.17 14.33 -21.11
N TRP A 225 -1.00 13.05 -20.76
CA TRP A 225 0.07 12.61 -19.86
C TRP A 225 1.48 12.98 -20.33
N GLN A 226 1.75 12.92 -21.63
CA GLN A 226 3.04 13.34 -22.18
C GLN A 226 3.25 14.86 -22.07
N SER A 227 2.20 15.66 -22.28
CA SER A 227 2.25 17.11 -22.09
C SER A 227 2.51 17.43 -20.62
N TRP A 228 1.70 16.86 -19.73
CA TRP A 228 1.84 16.99 -18.29
C TRP A 228 3.26 16.63 -17.84
N TRP A 229 3.80 15.50 -18.29
CA TRP A 229 5.17 15.09 -17.96
C TRP A 229 6.21 16.12 -18.43
N ASN A 230 6.08 16.67 -19.65
CA ASN A 230 7.03 17.66 -20.13
C ASN A 230 7.02 18.94 -19.28
N ASP A 231 5.84 19.32 -18.78
CA ASP A 231 5.62 20.53 -18.01
C ASP A 231 6.02 20.36 -16.53
N ASN A 232 5.94 19.14 -15.99
CA ASN A 232 6.08 18.90 -14.53
C ASN A 232 7.34 18.10 -14.13
N LYS A 233 8.02 17.39 -15.04
CA LYS A 233 9.11 16.43 -14.69
C LYS A 233 10.26 16.96 -13.82
N HIS A 234 10.43 18.27 -13.70
CA HIS A 234 11.48 18.88 -12.87
C HIS A 234 10.99 19.27 -11.47
N ASP A 235 9.67 19.27 -11.25
CA ASP A 235 9.00 19.75 -10.05
C ASP A 235 8.12 18.65 -9.39
N ILE A 236 8.17 17.41 -9.89
CA ILE A 236 7.40 16.30 -9.31
C ILE A 236 8.00 15.91 -7.98
N GLU A 237 7.19 16.05 -6.94
CA GLU A 237 7.46 15.51 -5.61
C GLU A 237 6.46 14.39 -5.35
N VAL A 238 6.95 13.17 -5.14
CA VAL A 238 6.11 12.02 -4.79
C VAL A 238 6.06 11.93 -3.27
N ASP A 239 4.87 12.16 -2.71
CA ASP A 239 4.64 12.02 -1.27
C ASP A 239 4.99 10.57 -0.82
N PRO A 240 5.88 10.39 0.17
CA PRO A 240 6.19 9.06 0.70
C PRO A 240 5.07 8.47 1.57
N ASP A 241 4.20 9.28 2.19
CA ASP A 241 3.35 8.90 3.33
C ASP A 241 1.95 8.41 2.97
N GLY A 242 1.47 8.58 1.73
CA GLY A 242 0.15 8.04 1.37
C GLY A 242 -0.32 8.46 -0.02
N PRO A 243 -1.11 7.64 -0.72
CA PRO A 243 -1.57 8.01 -2.07
C PRO A 243 -2.36 9.32 -1.96
N ALA A 244 -2.25 10.19 -2.97
CA ALA A 244 -3.23 11.26 -3.12
C ALA A 244 -4.64 10.64 -3.02
N GLU A 245 -5.55 11.27 -2.27
CA GLU A 245 -6.88 10.71 -1.97
C GLU A 245 -7.54 10.16 -3.23
N LEU A 246 -7.55 8.84 -3.38
CA LEU A 246 -8.15 8.19 -4.54
C LEU A 246 -9.66 8.14 -4.34
N ASP A 247 -10.38 9.04 -4.99
CA ASP A 247 -11.83 9.02 -4.95
C ASP A 247 -12.47 7.97 -5.89
N GLY A 248 -13.77 7.73 -5.66
CA GLY A 248 -14.63 7.06 -6.62
C GLY A 248 -14.17 5.66 -7.05
N LYS A 249 -14.09 5.46 -8.37
CA LYS A 249 -13.79 4.16 -9.00
C LYS A 249 -12.32 3.79 -8.84
N LEU A 250 -11.41 4.76 -8.96
CA LEU A 250 -9.97 4.53 -8.93
C LEU A 250 -9.52 4.00 -7.56
N GLY A 251 -10.02 4.61 -6.48
CA GLY A 251 -9.76 4.13 -5.11
C GLY A 251 -10.23 2.70 -4.87
N ARG A 252 -11.43 2.34 -5.36
CA ARG A 252 -11.93 0.96 -5.27
C ARG A 252 -11.08 -0.03 -6.06
N THR A 253 -10.66 0.33 -7.28
CA THR A 253 -9.80 -0.53 -8.10
C THR A 253 -8.45 -0.76 -7.42
N TRP A 254 -7.84 0.31 -6.88
CA TRP A 254 -6.57 0.21 -6.15
C TRP A 254 -6.67 -0.69 -4.92
N ARG A 255 -7.65 -0.45 -4.05
CA ARG A 255 -7.88 -1.24 -2.84
C ARG A 255 -8.16 -2.71 -3.15
N ARG A 256 -9.01 -2.98 -4.14
CA ARG A 256 -9.31 -4.35 -4.59
C ARG A 256 -8.07 -5.05 -5.13
N PHE A 257 -7.21 -4.34 -5.88
CA PHE A 257 -6.00 -4.95 -6.41
C PHE A 257 -5.01 -5.33 -5.30
N TRP A 258 -4.89 -4.49 -4.27
CA TRP A 258 -3.95 -4.71 -3.16
C TRP A 258 -4.51 -5.52 -1.98
N ASP A 259 -5.76 -5.99 -2.08
CA ASP A 259 -6.49 -6.66 -0.99
C ASP A 259 -6.60 -5.77 0.28
N GLU A 260 -6.65 -4.45 0.08
CA GLU A 260 -6.79 -3.42 1.11
C GLU A 260 -8.28 -3.06 1.28
N GLU A 261 -9.14 -4.03 1.59
CA GLU A 261 -10.49 -3.68 2.02
C GLU A 261 -10.39 -2.98 3.38
N GLU A 262 -10.80 -1.70 3.42
CA GLU A 262 -11.28 -1.12 4.68
C GLU A 262 -12.31 -2.10 5.22
N LYS A 263 -12.08 -2.64 6.43
CA LYS A 263 -13.16 -3.23 7.19
C LYS A 263 -14.26 -2.18 7.20
N ALA A 264 -15.33 -2.42 6.44
CA ALA A 264 -16.52 -1.60 6.52
C ALA A 264 -16.85 -1.56 8.01
N THR A 265 -16.82 -0.37 8.59
CA THR A 265 -17.29 -0.18 9.96
C THR A 265 -18.73 -0.69 9.98
N ASP A 266 -18.94 -1.84 10.62
CA ASP A 266 -20.24 -2.33 11.05
C ASP A 266 -20.87 -1.23 11.92
N GLY A 267 -21.65 -0.35 11.30
CA GLY A 267 -22.06 0.90 11.95
C GLY A 267 -22.91 1.80 11.07
N ALA A 268 -23.78 1.22 10.26
CA ALA A 268 -24.93 1.92 9.71
C ALA A 268 -26.08 0.93 9.61
N GLU A 269 -26.54 0.44 10.77
CA GLU A 269 -27.93 0.05 10.91
C GLU A 269 -28.77 1.27 10.51
N LYS A 270 -29.28 1.23 9.28
CA LYS A 270 -30.48 1.99 8.94
C LYS A 270 -31.57 1.44 9.86
N GLU A 271 -31.76 2.09 11.01
CA GLU A 271 -33.01 2.06 11.73
C GLU A 271 -34.10 2.36 10.71
N ARG A 272 -34.85 1.31 10.34
CA ARG A 272 -36.13 1.47 9.70
C ARG A 272 -37.03 1.94 10.83
N GLU A 273 -37.29 3.24 10.84
CA GLU A 273 -38.35 3.85 11.64
C GLU A 273 -39.69 3.33 11.07
N ASP A 274 -40.08 2.13 11.50
CA ASP A 274 -41.45 1.65 11.38
C ASP A 274 -42.28 2.48 12.36
N GLY A 275 -42.77 3.62 11.87
CA GLY A 275 -43.74 4.46 12.56
C GLY A 275 -45.11 3.77 12.57
N ASP A 276 -45.33 2.94 13.58
CA ASP A 276 -46.64 2.43 13.96
C ASP A 276 -47.01 3.11 15.28
N ASP A 277 -47.70 4.25 15.20
CA ASP A 277 -48.43 4.82 16.34
C ASP A 277 -49.86 5.17 15.91
N ASP A 278 -50.72 4.29 16.38
CA ASP A 278 -52.16 4.29 16.52
C ASP A 278 -52.66 5.52 17.32
N GLU A 279 -53.51 6.35 16.72
CA GLU A 279 -54.51 7.10 17.48
C GLU A 279 -55.87 7.08 16.76
N GLY A 280 -56.79 6.31 17.34
CA GLY A 280 -58.18 6.21 16.92
C GLY A 280 -59.00 7.47 17.20
N GLY A 281 -60.10 7.61 16.47
CA GLY A 281 -61.06 8.69 16.69
C GLY A 281 -62.27 8.66 15.77
N ASP A 282 -63.19 7.75 16.06
CA ASP A 282 -64.66 7.88 16.01
C ASP A 282 -65.40 8.38 14.74
N GLY A 283 -66.35 7.56 14.30
CA GLY A 283 -67.72 8.05 14.10
C GLY A 283 -68.20 8.31 12.66
N GLY A 284 -68.98 7.37 12.12
CA GLY A 284 -70.10 7.73 11.23
C GLY A 284 -70.14 7.04 9.87
N ALA A 285 -70.75 5.87 9.81
CA ALA A 285 -71.49 5.39 8.63
C ALA A 285 -72.93 5.99 8.66
N PRO A 286 -73.81 5.83 7.64
CA PRO A 286 -73.71 5.49 6.20
C PRO A 286 -74.60 6.53 5.39
N PRO A 287 -75.26 6.29 4.22
CA PRO A 287 -75.33 5.08 3.38
C PRO A 287 -75.34 5.23 1.83
N ALA A 288 -75.15 4.06 1.22
CA ALA A 288 -75.82 3.47 0.05
C ALA A 288 -76.03 4.26 -1.26
N ARG A 289 -75.43 3.67 -2.32
CA ARG A 289 -75.97 3.36 -3.65
C ARG A 289 -77.14 4.20 -4.18
N SER A 290 -76.90 4.81 -5.34
CA SER A 290 -77.72 4.66 -6.55
C SER A 290 -76.82 4.76 -7.77
#